data_AF-A0A1J5S040-F1
#
_entry.id   AF-A0A1J5S040-F1
#
_cell.length_a   1.000
_cell.length_b   1.000
_cell.length_c   1.000
_cell.angle_alpha   90.00
_cell.angle_beta   90.00
_cell.angle_gamma   90.00
#
_symmetry.space_group_name_H-M   'P 1'
#
loop_
_entity.id
_entity.type
_entity.pdbx_description
1 polymer ?
#
loop_
_entity_poly.entity_id
_entity_poly.type
_entity_poly.pdbx_seq_one_letter_code
_entity_poly.pdbx_strand_id
1 'polypeptide(L)'
;MRSRYTAYVLGLEDYLLQTWHPDFRPVSLDLAENEQIKWLGLRVNQTALTSENTASVDFIARYKIRGKAERMHELSQFELIENHWYYLTGEMK
;
A
#
# COMPACT_ATOMS: atom_id res chain seq x y z
N MET A 1 5.16 3.80 -2.37
CA MET A 1 4.84 2.52 -1.70
C MET A 1 5.48 2.31 -0.32
N ARG A 2 6.81 2.42 -0.13
CA ARG A 2 7.44 2.16 1.20
C ARG A 2 6.84 2.97 2.35
N SER A 3 6.58 4.26 2.14
CA SER A 3 5.94 5.11 3.17
C SER A 3 4.51 4.66 3.51
N ARG A 4 3.72 4.22 2.51
CA ARG A 4 2.38 3.64 2.76
C ARG A 4 2.49 2.37 3.61
N TYR A 5 3.43 1.47 3.32
CA TYR A 5 3.68 0.31 4.17
C TYR A 5 4.01 0.72 5.62
N THR A 6 4.89 1.71 5.82
CA THR A 6 5.18 2.22 7.16
C THR A 6 3.94 2.82 7.84
N ALA A 7 3.06 3.49 7.10
CA ALA A 7 1.80 3.98 7.63
C ALA A 7 0.87 2.84 8.08
N TYR A 8 0.79 1.73 7.34
CA TYR A 8 0.10 0.52 7.81
C TYR A 8 0.73 -0.07 9.08
N VAL A 9 2.06 -0.08 9.18
CA VAL A 9 2.78 -0.56 10.37
C VAL A 9 2.49 0.31 11.60
N LEU A 10 2.38 1.63 11.40
CA LEU A 10 2.18 2.62 12.46
C LEU A 10 0.70 2.94 12.73
N GLY A 11 -0.24 2.37 11.96
CA GLY A 11 -1.66 2.70 12.07
C GLY A 11 -2.02 4.13 11.63
N LEU A 12 -1.23 4.74 10.74
CA LEU A 12 -1.45 6.11 10.25
C LEU A 12 -2.46 6.14 9.10
N GLU A 13 -3.74 5.98 9.43
CA GLU A 13 -4.82 5.90 8.46
C GLU A 13 -4.96 7.16 7.60
N ASP A 14 -4.90 8.34 8.22
CA ASP A 14 -5.00 9.62 7.51
C ASP A 14 -3.96 9.74 6.39
N TYR A 15 -2.73 9.27 6.64
CA TYR A 15 -1.67 9.27 5.62
C TYR A 15 -2.00 8.35 4.44
N LEU A 16 -2.58 7.19 4.72
CA LEU A 16 -2.99 6.23 3.69
C LEU A 16 -4.14 6.78 2.85
N LEU A 17 -5.11 7.45 3.48
CA LEU A 17 -6.20 8.13 2.79
C LEU A 17 -5.64 9.29 1.95
N GLN A 18 -4.83 10.18 2.53
CA GLN A 18 -4.24 11.33 1.82
C GLN A 18 -3.40 10.92 0.61
N THR A 19 -2.72 9.77 0.66
CA THR A 19 -1.90 9.24 -0.44
C THR A 19 -2.66 8.24 -1.34
N TRP A 20 -3.97 8.14 -1.20
CA TRP A 20 -4.86 7.43 -2.11
C TRP A 20 -5.37 8.36 -3.21
N HIS A 21 -5.48 7.86 -4.42
CA HIS A 21 -6.05 8.58 -5.55
C HIS A 21 -7.44 9.14 -5.18
N PRO A 22 -7.72 10.44 -5.38
CA PRO A 22 -8.97 11.07 -4.95
C PRO A 22 -10.23 10.34 -5.42
N ASP A 23 -10.25 9.86 -6.66
CA ASP A 23 -11.42 9.20 -7.26
C ASP A 23 -11.71 7.79 -6.72
N PHE A 24 -10.72 7.13 -6.12
CA PHE A 24 -10.84 5.74 -5.66
C PHE A 24 -10.63 5.60 -4.16
N ARG A 25 -10.48 6.72 -3.45
CA ARG A 25 -10.22 6.76 -2.01
C ARG A 25 -11.44 6.23 -1.24
N PRO A 26 -11.29 5.18 -0.42
CA PRO A 26 -12.36 4.75 0.48
C PRO A 26 -12.59 5.77 1.59
N VAL A 27 -13.76 5.74 2.22
CA VAL A 27 -14.10 6.63 3.34
C VAL A 27 -13.29 6.30 4.59
N SER A 28 -12.99 5.01 4.80
CA SER A 28 -12.22 4.47 5.93
C SER A 28 -11.47 3.22 5.47
N LEU A 29 -10.38 2.90 6.15
CA LEU A 29 -9.62 1.64 6.04
C LEU A 29 -9.80 0.76 7.27
N ASP A 30 -10.48 1.26 8.31
CA ASP A 30 -10.82 0.55 9.55
C ASP A 30 -9.60 -0.14 10.18
N LEU A 31 -8.45 0.55 10.20
CA LEU A 31 -7.18 -0.04 10.65
C LEU A 31 -7.22 -0.41 12.13
N ALA A 32 -8.02 0.30 12.93
CA ALA A 32 -8.22 0.02 14.36
C ALA A 32 -8.88 -1.34 14.61
N GLU A 33 -9.70 -1.86 13.68
CA GLU A 33 -10.31 -3.19 13.81
C GLU A 33 -9.31 -4.32 13.50
N ASN A 34 -8.17 -3.96 12.89
CA ASN A 34 -7.12 -4.88 12.45
C ASN A 34 -5.98 -5.06 13.48
N GLU A 35 -6.22 -4.84 14.79
CA GLU A 35 -5.23 -5.05 15.88
C GLU A 35 -4.54 -6.43 15.85
N GLN A 36 -5.10 -7.40 15.11
CA GLN A 36 -4.57 -8.74 14.95
C GLN A 36 -3.48 -8.86 13.86
N ILE A 37 -3.26 -7.83 13.05
CA ILE A 37 -2.27 -7.83 11.97
C ILE A 37 -0.96 -7.22 12.48
N LYS A 38 0.08 -8.06 12.56
CA LYS A 38 1.45 -7.63 12.83
C LYS A 38 2.28 -7.68 11.57
N TRP A 39 2.63 -6.52 11.02
CA TRP A 39 3.54 -6.42 9.89
C TRP A 39 4.96 -6.86 10.25
N LEU A 40 5.57 -7.68 9.40
CA LEU A 40 6.88 -8.31 9.64
C LEU A 40 7.96 -7.80 8.69
N GLY A 41 7.58 -7.32 7.50
CA GLY A 41 8.54 -6.78 6.54
C GLY A 41 7.93 -6.51 5.18
N LEU A 42 8.59 -5.64 4.43
CA LEU A 42 8.28 -5.31 3.05
C LEU A 42 9.51 -5.61 2.17
N ARG A 43 9.29 -6.31 1.06
CA ARG A 43 10.28 -6.46 -0.01
C ARG A 43 9.71 -5.86 -1.28
N VAL A 44 10.32 -4.82 -1.80
CA VAL A 44 10.01 -4.30 -3.15
C VAL A 44 10.83 -5.10 -4.15
N ASN A 45 10.16 -5.76 -5.08
CA ASN A 45 10.79 -6.58 -6.11
C ASN A 45 11.16 -5.73 -7.32
N GLN A 46 10.23 -4.89 -7.79
CA GLN A 46 10.43 -4.05 -8.96
C GLN A 46 9.64 -2.74 -8.84
N THR A 47 10.19 -1.69 -9.44
CA THR A 47 9.51 -0.42 -9.69
C THR A 47 9.69 -0.06 -11.16
N ALA A 48 8.65 0.38 -11.84
CA ALA A 48 8.73 0.79 -13.23
C ALA A 48 7.81 1.99 -13.48
N LEU A 49 8.27 2.94 -14.29
CA LEU A 49 7.39 3.93 -14.90
C LEU A 49 6.60 3.23 -16.02
N THR A 50 5.29 3.40 -16.03
CA THR A 50 4.38 2.87 -17.05
C THR A 50 3.94 3.95 -18.04
N SER A 51 4.04 5.23 -17.65
CA SER A 51 3.96 6.40 -18.52
C SER A 51 4.74 7.56 -17.88
N GLU A 52 4.62 8.77 -18.42
CA GLU A 52 5.19 10.00 -17.83
C GLU A 52 4.71 10.21 -16.39
N ASN A 53 3.42 9.96 -16.14
CA ASN A 53 2.77 10.22 -14.85
C ASN A 53 2.23 8.96 -14.17
N THR A 54 2.53 7.75 -14.67
CA THR A 54 2.10 6.51 -14.01
C THR A 54 3.26 5.59 -13.73
N ALA A 55 3.16 4.82 -12.64
CA ALA A 55 4.18 3.86 -12.23
C ALA A 55 3.54 2.61 -11.63
N SER A 56 4.28 1.51 -11.68
CA SER A 56 3.94 0.27 -10.98
C SER A 56 5.01 -0.12 -9.96
N VAL A 57 4.56 -0.81 -8.91
CA VAL A 57 5.43 -1.34 -7.85
C VAL A 57 5.02 -2.77 -7.55
N ASP A 58 5.90 -3.72 -7.85
CA ASP A 58 5.76 -5.12 -7.45
C ASP A 58 6.44 -5.31 -6.08
N PHE A 59 5.71 -5.83 -5.10
CA PHE A 59 6.25 -6.07 -3.78
C PHE A 59 5.62 -7.27 -3.08
N ILE A 60 6.31 -7.75 -2.05
CA ILE A 60 5.82 -8.73 -1.09
C ILE A 60 5.80 -8.09 0.29
N ALA A 61 4.63 -8.02 0.92
CA ALA A 61 4.49 -7.68 2.32
C ALA A 61 4.25 -8.95 3.14
N ARG A 62 4.96 -9.07 4.26
CA ARG A 62 4.82 -10.19 5.20
C ARG A 62 4.15 -9.68 6.46
N TYR A 63 3.17 -10.40 6.94
CA TYR A 63 2.46 -10.06 8.17
C TYR A 63 2.06 -11.32 8.92
N LYS A 64 1.67 -11.15 10.18
CA LYS A 64 1.13 -12.21 11.02
C LYS A 64 -0.28 -11.83 11.41
N ILE A 65 -1.25 -12.70 11.12
CA ILE A 65 -2.65 -12.54 11.54
C ILE A 65 -3.05 -13.74 12.38
N ARG A 66 -3.60 -13.50 13.59
CA ARG A 66 -4.05 -14.56 14.51
C ARG A 66 -3.04 -15.69 14.72
N GLY A 67 -1.75 -15.34 14.88
CA GLY A 67 -0.71 -16.34 15.10
C GLY A 67 -0.08 -16.93 13.82
N LYS A 68 -0.69 -16.74 12.64
CA LYS A 68 -0.23 -17.32 11.37
C LYS A 68 0.52 -16.29 10.53
N ALA A 69 1.68 -16.68 10.01
CA ALA A 69 2.47 -15.83 9.13
C ALA A 69 2.01 -15.98 7.68
N GLU A 70 1.65 -14.86 7.07
CA GLU A 70 1.16 -14.77 5.71
C GLU A 70 2.07 -13.87 4.87
N ARG A 71 1.95 -14.01 3.54
CA ARG A 71 2.59 -13.11 2.58
C ARG A 71 1.54 -12.61 1.59
N MET A 72 1.64 -11.34 1.26
CA MET A 72 0.84 -10.67 0.23
C MET A 72 1.80 -10.25 -0.88
N HIS A 73 1.65 -10.83 -2.07
CA HIS A 73 2.34 -10.39 -3.27
C HIS A 73 1.36 -9.53 -4.07
N GLU A 74 1.72 -8.27 -4.30
CA GLU A 74 0.85 -7.33 -5.01
C GLU A 74 1.67 -6.56 -6.06
N LEU A 75 1.00 -6.25 -7.18
CA LEU A 75 1.43 -5.24 -8.14
C LEU A 75 0.54 -4.02 -8.01
N SER A 76 1.03 -2.97 -7.35
CA SER A 76 0.30 -1.71 -7.20
C SER A 76 0.58 -0.77 -8.38
N GLN A 77 -0.41 0.04 -8.73
CA GLN A 77 -0.32 1.15 -9.66
C GLN A 77 -0.39 2.49 -8.91
N PHE A 78 0.36 3.45 -9.41
CA PHE A 78 0.44 4.81 -8.89
C PHE A 78 0.32 5.83 -10.02
N GLU A 79 -0.26 6.98 -9.70
CA GLU A 79 -0.36 8.14 -10.59
C GLU A 79 0.26 9.39 -9.93
N LEU A 80 0.96 10.18 -10.73
CA LEU A 80 1.59 11.43 -10.35
C LEU A 80 0.65 12.59 -10.67
N ILE A 81 0.14 13.28 -9.65
CA ILE A 81 -0.74 14.44 -9.78
C ILE A 81 -0.11 15.58 -8.99
N GLU A 82 0.11 16.73 -9.64
CA GLU A 82 0.70 17.92 -9.00
C GLU A 82 1.98 17.57 -8.19
N ASN A 83 2.86 16.77 -8.79
CA ASN A 83 4.14 16.34 -8.21
C ASN A 83 4.02 15.41 -6.97
N HIS A 84 2.86 14.81 -6.74
CA HIS A 84 2.60 13.83 -5.68
C HIS A 84 2.13 12.49 -6.24
N TRP A 85 2.69 11.40 -5.73
CA TRP A 85 2.31 10.04 -6.13
C TRP A 85 1.14 9.53 -5.28
N TYR A 86 0.06 9.13 -5.94
CA TYR A 86 -1.14 8.57 -5.33
C TYR A 86 -1.28 7.09 -5.67
N TYR A 87 -1.65 6.27 -4.69
CA TYR A 87 -2.03 4.88 -4.92
C TYR A 87 -3.35 4.83 -5.69
N LEU A 88 -3.34 4.18 -6.84
CA LEU A 88 -4.50 4.08 -7.72
C LEU A 88 -5.27 2.78 -7.45
N THR A 89 -4.60 1.65 -7.66
CA THR A 89 -5.16 0.31 -7.51
C THR A 89 -4.03 -0.70 -7.31
N GLY A 90 -4.38 -1.95 -6.99
CA GLY A 90 -3.43 -3.03 -6.84
C GLY A 90 -4.05 -4.38 -7.17
N GLU A 91 -3.26 -5.24 -7.78
CA GLU A 91 -3.65 -6.60 -8.13
C GLU A 91 -2.83 -7.60 -7.31
N MET A 92 -3.51 -8.56 -6.69
CA MET A 92 -2.90 -9.66 -5.96
C MET A 92 -2.31 -10.71 -6.92
N LYS A 93 -1.08 -11.14 -6.68
CA LYS A 93 -0.37 -12.17 -7.44
C LYS A 93 -0.32 -13.52 -6.71
#